data_AF-A0A7K7IDF7-F1
#
_entry.id   AF-A0A7K7IDF7-F1
#
_cell.length_a   1.000
_cell.length_b   1.000
_cell.length_c   1.000
_cell.angle_alpha   90.00
_cell.angle_beta   90.00
_cell.angle_gamma   90.00
#
_symmetry.space_group_name_H-M   'P 1'
#
loop_
_entity.id
_entity.type
_entity.pdbx_description
1 polymer ?
#
loop_
_entity_poly.entity_id
_entity_poly.type
_entity_poly.pdbx_seq_one_letter_code
_entity_poly.pdbx_strand_id
1 'polypeptide(L)'
;EGSPQEGGSPLEGVSPPAEPPRAQPPGDFYLVKWILWKGQRTALVTQSENGPCPLLAIINILLLQWKASWGGSGGDPQIARGGVKLPPQTEVVTAEELMAHLGNCILATQPRDTSEGLQLNFQQNISDTMTVLPKLSTGLDVNVRFTGVSDFEYTPECIVFDLLNIPLYHGWLVDPQSPEQVQAVGKLSYNQLVEKIITCKHASDSRLVSEGLVAEQFLESTASQLTFHGLCELTARAREGELGVFFRNNHFSTMIKHKGHLYLLVTDQGFLQEEGVVWESLHSVDGDSCFCDTDFHLSHPLGKDGATVAPPDPRLQQRQVDQDFMVALSLQQGQDPPSVLSDLELARQLQHEEYQQHHPHP
;
A
#
# COMPACT_ATOMS: atom_id res chain seq x y z
N GLU A 1 66.68 54.26 -9.69
CA GLU A 1 66.22 53.82 -8.36
C GLU A 1 64.80 53.29 -8.57
N GLY A 2 64.51 52.01 -8.53
CA GLY A 2 64.67 51.11 -7.39
C GLY A 2 63.26 50.72 -6.95
N SER A 3 62.72 49.64 -7.49
CA SER A 3 61.48 49.00 -7.02
C SER A 3 61.69 48.40 -5.63
N PRO A 4 60.60 48.21 -4.86
CA PRO A 4 60.41 46.93 -4.19
C PRO A 4 59.01 46.33 -4.44
N GLN A 5 59.00 45.00 -4.43
CA GLN A 5 57.86 44.09 -4.52
C GLN A 5 57.16 43.92 -3.16
N GLU A 6 55.84 43.72 -3.17
CA GLU A 6 55.08 42.74 -2.37
C GLU A 6 53.85 42.38 -3.23
N GLY A 7 53.46 41.13 -3.54
CA GLY A 7 53.32 39.97 -2.66
C GLY A 7 51.81 39.65 -2.56
N GLY A 8 51.17 39.22 -3.65
CA GLY A 8 49.72 38.95 -3.71
C GLY A 8 49.40 37.48 -3.93
N SER A 9 48.81 36.84 -2.92
CA SER A 9 48.28 35.47 -2.92
C SER A 9 47.05 35.32 -3.85
N PRO A 10 46.75 34.12 -4.40
CA PRO A 10 45.60 33.94 -5.28
C PRO A 10 44.28 33.86 -4.51
N LEU A 11 43.25 34.49 -5.06
CA LEU A 11 41.86 34.51 -4.58
C LEU A 11 41.25 33.10 -4.64
N GLU A 12 40.81 32.58 -3.49
CA GLU A 12 39.92 31.42 -3.41
C GLU A 12 38.54 31.78 -3.99
N GLY A 13 38.07 30.95 -4.92
CA GLY A 13 36.76 31.07 -5.54
C GLY A 13 35.65 30.76 -4.53
N VAL A 14 34.82 31.76 -4.26
CA VAL A 14 33.61 31.62 -3.45
C VAL A 14 32.57 30.80 -4.24
N SER A 15 32.25 29.61 -3.74
CA SER A 15 31.11 28.82 -4.23
C SER A 15 29.79 29.51 -3.84
N PRO A 16 28.76 29.52 -4.69
CA PRO A 16 27.48 30.13 -4.33
C PRO A 16 26.81 29.35 -3.19
N PRO A 17 26.07 30.03 -2.30
CA PRO A 17 25.42 29.37 -1.18
C PRO A 17 24.33 28.43 -1.67
N ALA A 18 24.29 27.23 -1.08
CA ALA A 18 23.22 26.26 -1.28
C ALA A 18 21.86 26.89 -0.94
N GLU A 19 20.87 26.68 -1.80
CA GLU A 19 19.49 27.08 -1.54
C GLU A 19 19.00 26.46 -0.23
N PRO A 20 18.29 27.22 0.62
CA PRO A 20 17.71 26.65 1.83
C PRO A 20 16.64 25.60 1.45
N PRO A 21 16.46 24.55 2.26
CA PRO A 21 15.38 23.59 2.04
C PRO A 21 14.05 24.34 1.99
N ARG A 22 13.28 24.15 0.91
CA ARG A 22 11.93 24.73 0.76
C ARG A 22 11.14 24.38 2.01
N ALA A 23 10.71 25.40 2.75
CA ALA A 23 9.87 25.24 3.92
C ALA A 23 8.60 24.47 3.48
N GLN A 24 8.40 23.29 4.07
CA GLN A 24 7.19 22.50 3.85
C GLN A 24 6.00 23.32 4.39
N PRO A 25 4.92 23.47 3.60
CA PRO A 25 3.77 24.23 4.05
C PRO A 25 3.14 23.56 5.28
N PRO A 26 2.70 24.33 6.30
CA PRO A 26 2.04 23.77 7.47
C PRO A 26 0.60 23.35 7.10
N GLY A 27 0.37 22.04 6.96
CA GLY A 27 -0.92 21.42 6.69
C GLY A 27 -0.75 20.01 6.10
N ASP A 28 -1.78 19.16 6.17
CA ASP A 28 -1.76 17.85 5.51
C ASP A 28 -1.88 18.05 3.99
N PHE A 29 -0.74 17.99 3.29
CA PHE A 29 -0.65 18.10 1.84
C PHE A 29 -0.26 16.78 1.19
N TYR A 30 -0.75 16.57 -0.02
CA TYR A 30 -0.49 15.39 -0.84
C TYR A 30 0.10 15.80 -2.17
N LEU A 31 1.10 15.06 -2.65
CA LEU A 31 1.68 15.29 -3.95
C LEU A 31 0.81 14.67 -5.05
N VAL A 32 0.82 15.32 -6.21
CA VAL A 32 0.02 14.91 -7.37
C VAL A 32 0.96 14.34 -8.43
N LYS A 33 0.74 13.07 -8.77
CA LYS A 33 1.38 12.38 -9.89
C LYS A 33 0.50 12.49 -11.13
N TRP A 34 1.06 12.92 -12.26
CA TRP A 34 0.32 12.98 -13.52
C TRP A 34 0.69 11.77 -14.40
N ILE A 35 -0.33 11.04 -14.85
CA ILE A 35 -0.18 9.87 -15.72
C ILE A 35 -0.96 10.03 -17.02
N LEU A 36 -0.63 9.21 -18.03
CA LEU A 36 -1.41 9.10 -19.26
C LEU A 36 -2.43 7.96 -19.16
N TRP A 37 -3.63 8.25 -18.65
CA TRP A 37 -4.69 7.26 -18.48
C TRP A 37 -5.68 7.31 -19.65
N LYS A 38 -5.82 6.20 -20.39
CA LYS A 38 -6.72 6.08 -21.56
C LYS A 38 -6.55 7.23 -22.58
N GLY A 39 -5.29 7.58 -22.86
CA GLY A 39 -4.92 8.67 -23.78
C GLY A 39 -5.17 10.08 -23.25
N GLN A 40 -5.47 10.24 -21.96
CA GLN A 40 -5.71 11.54 -21.32
C GLN A 40 -4.80 11.75 -20.11
N ARG A 41 -4.24 12.96 -20.00
CA ARG A 41 -3.45 13.35 -18.83
C ARG A 41 -4.37 13.41 -17.60
N THR A 42 -4.11 12.54 -16.63
CA THR A 42 -4.95 12.31 -15.45
C THR A 42 -4.10 12.43 -14.19
N ALA A 43 -4.63 13.11 -13.19
CA ALA A 43 -3.97 13.28 -11.89
C ALA A 43 -4.26 12.06 -11.00
N LEU A 44 -3.25 11.66 -10.23
CA LEU A 44 -3.34 10.73 -9.12
C LEU A 44 -2.78 11.42 -7.89
N VAL A 45 -3.40 11.19 -6.74
CA VAL A 45 -2.93 11.71 -5.46
C VAL A 45 -2.10 10.63 -4.78
N THR A 46 -0.87 10.96 -4.41
CA THR A 46 0.05 10.05 -3.71
C THR A 46 -0.09 10.19 -2.20
N GLN A 47 0.33 9.14 -1.50
CA GLN A 47 0.28 8.99 -0.06
C GLN A 47 1.70 8.97 0.52
N SER A 48 1.88 9.62 1.67
CA SER A 48 3.02 9.46 2.57
C SER A 48 2.69 8.46 3.69
N GLU A 49 3.68 8.00 4.47
CA GLU A 49 3.56 6.89 5.44
C GLU A 49 2.34 6.94 6.40
N ASN A 50 1.73 8.10 6.64
CA ASN A 50 0.58 8.27 7.56
C ASN A 50 -0.63 8.98 6.91
N GLY A 51 -0.72 9.00 5.58
CA GLY A 51 -1.84 9.67 4.88
C GLY A 51 -3.18 8.93 4.98
N PRO A 52 -4.30 9.61 4.69
CA PRO A 52 -5.64 9.02 4.75
C PRO A 52 -5.93 8.14 3.54
N CYS A 53 -5.46 6.89 3.60
CA CYS A 53 -5.68 5.92 2.53
C CYS A 53 -7.16 5.74 2.09
N PRO A 54 -8.20 5.83 2.96
CA PRO A 54 -9.58 5.69 2.49
C PRO A 54 -10.01 6.84 1.56
N LEU A 55 -9.70 8.08 1.95
CA LEU A 55 -9.97 9.26 1.14
C LEU A 55 -9.23 9.19 -0.20
N LEU A 56 -7.93 8.86 -0.16
CA LEU A 56 -7.10 8.80 -1.37
C LEU A 56 -7.56 7.69 -2.33
N ALA A 57 -7.95 6.52 -1.81
CA ALA A 57 -8.49 5.43 -2.63
C ALA A 57 -9.76 5.85 -3.38
N ILE A 58 -10.68 6.55 -2.71
CA ILE A 58 -11.92 7.07 -3.34
C ILE A 58 -11.60 8.17 -4.36
N ILE A 59 -10.79 9.16 -3.97
CA ILE A 59 -10.44 10.29 -4.85
C ILE A 59 -9.76 9.81 -6.14
N ASN A 60 -8.81 8.87 -6.04
CA ASN A 60 -8.12 8.34 -7.20
C ASN A 60 -9.08 7.58 -8.14
N ILE A 61 -10.07 6.87 -7.60
CA ILE A 61 -11.13 6.27 -8.42
C ILE A 61 -11.93 7.35 -9.16
N LEU A 62 -12.36 8.41 -8.47
CA LEU A 62 -13.13 9.49 -9.09
C LEU A 62 -12.34 10.24 -10.17
N LEU A 63 -11.04 10.45 -9.97
CA LEU A 63 -10.12 11.04 -10.95
C LEU A 63 -9.98 10.15 -12.19
N LEU A 64 -9.81 8.84 -12.01
CA LEU A 64 -9.67 7.86 -13.09
C LEU A 64 -10.99 7.65 -13.86
N GLN A 65 -12.14 7.66 -13.17
CA GLN A 65 -13.47 7.48 -13.75
C GLN A 65 -13.91 8.68 -14.60
N TRP A 66 -13.67 9.91 -14.13
CA TRP A 66 -14.02 11.13 -14.85
C TRP A 66 -13.53 11.09 -16.30
N LYS A 67 -12.26 10.72 -16.48
CA LYS A 67 -11.63 10.69 -17.81
C LYS A 67 -11.98 9.45 -18.63
N ALA A 68 -12.26 8.31 -17.99
CA ALA A 68 -12.75 7.12 -18.69
C ALA A 68 -14.10 7.36 -19.40
N SER A 69 -14.95 8.25 -18.86
CA SER A 69 -16.26 8.58 -19.45
C SER A 69 -16.19 9.35 -20.78
N TRP A 70 -15.05 9.98 -21.10
CA TRP A 70 -14.87 10.79 -22.31
C TRP A 70 -14.35 10.02 -23.53
N GLY A 71 -13.90 8.76 -23.35
CA GLY A 71 -13.15 8.00 -24.35
C GLY A 71 -13.92 6.95 -25.16
N GLY A 72 -15.25 6.80 -25.00
CA GLY A 72 -16.00 5.78 -25.75
C GLY A 72 -17.51 6.06 -25.81
N SER A 73 -18.12 5.81 -26.97
CA SER A 73 -19.58 5.75 -27.15
C SER A 73 -20.14 4.62 -26.27
N GLY A 74 -20.60 4.94 -25.05
CA GLY A 74 -21.23 3.97 -24.16
C GLY A 74 -20.97 4.15 -22.66
N GLY A 75 -20.28 5.19 -22.22
CA GLY A 75 -20.16 5.50 -20.78
C GLY A 75 -21.51 5.92 -20.18
N ASP A 76 -21.83 5.41 -18.99
CA ASP A 76 -23.03 5.78 -18.24
C ASP A 76 -23.03 7.30 -17.98
N PRO A 77 -24.00 8.07 -18.51
CA PRO A 77 -24.06 9.53 -18.37
C PRO A 77 -24.08 10.02 -16.92
N GLN A 78 -24.44 9.14 -15.97
CA GLN A 78 -24.54 9.49 -14.55
C GLN A 78 -23.15 9.62 -13.88
N ILE A 79 -22.14 8.87 -14.35
CA ILE A 79 -20.75 8.91 -13.83
C ILE A 79 -20.03 10.20 -14.28
N ALA A 80 -20.40 10.74 -15.44
CA ALA A 80 -19.77 11.91 -16.05
C ALA A 80 -20.18 13.26 -15.44
N ARG A 81 -21.05 13.32 -14.40
CA ARG A 81 -21.54 14.58 -13.82
C ARG A 81 -20.93 14.94 -12.46
N GLY A 82 -20.26 13.99 -11.81
CA GLY A 82 -19.66 14.18 -10.49
C GLY A 82 -18.16 13.85 -10.44
N GLY A 83 -17.44 13.86 -11.56
CA GLY A 83 -16.02 13.52 -11.52
C GLY A 83 -15.15 14.65 -10.97
N VAL A 84 -14.09 14.27 -10.25
CA VAL A 84 -13.11 15.21 -9.71
C VAL A 84 -12.18 15.65 -10.84
N LYS A 85 -11.90 16.96 -10.91
CA LYS A 85 -10.93 17.52 -11.85
C LYS A 85 -10.01 18.49 -11.11
N LEU A 86 -8.72 18.16 -11.11
CA LEU A 86 -7.68 19.08 -10.67
C LEU A 86 -7.21 19.95 -11.85
N PRO A 87 -6.84 21.23 -11.60
CA PRO A 87 -6.23 22.08 -12.61
C PRO A 87 -5.00 21.41 -13.27
N PRO A 88 -4.74 21.63 -14.57
CA PRO A 88 -3.50 21.17 -15.17
C PRO A 88 -2.31 21.75 -14.40
N GLN A 89 -1.27 20.94 -14.18
CA GLN A 89 -0.05 21.33 -13.45
C GLN A 89 -0.21 21.48 -11.92
N THR A 90 -1.34 21.06 -11.32
CA THR A 90 -1.39 20.89 -9.87
C THR A 90 -0.32 19.88 -9.43
N GLU A 91 0.59 20.31 -8.56
CA GLU A 91 1.64 19.47 -7.96
C GLU A 91 1.31 19.03 -6.53
N VAL A 92 0.48 19.82 -5.84
CA VAL A 92 0.12 19.63 -4.43
C VAL A 92 -1.38 19.87 -4.26
N VAL A 93 -2.02 19.07 -3.41
CA VAL A 93 -3.44 19.20 -3.02
C VAL A 93 -3.58 19.01 -1.51
N THR A 94 -4.52 19.71 -0.87
CA THR A 94 -4.76 19.58 0.58
C THR A 94 -5.89 18.61 0.90
N ALA A 95 -5.92 18.09 2.13
CA ALA A 95 -7.05 17.28 2.60
C ALA A 95 -8.39 18.02 2.45
N GLU A 96 -8.42 19.32 2.78
CA GLU A 96 -9.64 20.16 2.66
C GLU A 96 -10.13 20.25 1.21
N GLU A 97 -9.23 20.43 0.24
CA GLU A 97 -9.57 20.47 -1.18
C GLU A 97 -10.15 19.13 -1.64
N LEU A 98 -9.54 18.01 -1.25
CA LEU A 98 -10.02 16.67 -1.58
C LEU A 98 -11.41 16.40 -0.97
N MET A 99 -11.60 16.80 0.28
CA MET A 99 -12.89 16.68 0.97
C MET A 99 -13.97 17.53 0.30
N ALA A 100 -13.65 18.76 -0.12
CA ALA A 100 -14.57 19.62 -0.85
C ALA A 100 -14.96 19.02 -2.21
N HIS A 101 -13.99 18.45 -2.94
CA HIS A 101 -14.27 17.72 -4.16
C HIS A 101 -15.21 16.53 -3.93
N LEU A 102 -14.90 15.68 -2.94
CA LEU A 102 -15.72 14.52 -2.59
C LEU A 102 -17.16 14.93 -2.20
N GLY A 103 -17.31 15.97 -1.38
CA GLY A 103 -18.62 16.51 -0.99
C GLY A 103 -19.44 16.98 -2.20
N ASN A 104 -18.80 17.66 -3.17
CA ASN A 104 -19.46 18.06 -4.41
C ASN A 104 -19.90 16.84 -5.25
N CYS A 105 -19.11 15.77 -5.29
CA CYS A 105 -19.49 14.52 -5.98
C CYS A 105 -20.73 13.88 -5.35
N ILE A 106 -20.77 13.80 -4.02
CA ILE A 106 -21.90 13.24 -3.27
C ILE A 106 -23.17 14.07 -3.52
N LEU A 107 -23.07 15.40 -3.44
CA LEU A 107 -24.21 16.30 -3.69
C LEU A 107 -24.70 16.29 -5.15
N ALA A 108 -23.82 15.98 -6.10
CA ALA A 108 -24.17 15.82 -7.51
C ALA A 108 -24.82 14.46 -7.83
N THR A 109 -24.82 13.52 -6.87
CA THR A 109 -25.42 12.19 -7.06
C THR A 109 -26.94 12.32 -7.11
N GLN A 110 -27.57 11.65 -8.07
CA GLN A 110 -29.02 11.62 -8.21
C GLN A 110 -29.59 10.27 -7.76
N PRO A 111 -30.80 10.27 -7.15
CA PRO A 111 -31.47 9.02 -6.80
C PRO A 111 -31.76 8.22 -8.08
N ARG A 112 -31.52 6.90 -8.00
CA ARG A 112 -31.78 5.98 -9.13
C ARG A 112 -33.27 5.79 -9.42
N ASP A 113 -34.11 6.02 -8.41
CA ASP A 113 -35.56 5.81 -8.45
C ASP A 113 -36.26 7.06 -7.90
N THR A 114 -37.35 7.45 -8.56
CA THR A 114 -38.13 8.67 -8.26
C THR A 114 -39.27 8.44 -7.27
N SER A 115 -39.46 7.25 -6.72
CA SER A 115 -40.49 7.04 -5.69
C SER A 115 -40.19 7.78 -4.38
N GLU A 116 -41.23 8.36 -3.74
CA GLU A 116 -41.06 9.24 -2.56
C GLU A 116 -40.31 8.58 -1.39
N GLY A 117 -40.61 7.32 -1.10
CA GLY A 117 -39.94 6.58 -0.02
C GLY A 117 -38.44 6.35 -0.28
N LEU A 118 -38.06 6.10 -1.54
CA LEU A 118 -36.66 5.91 -1.93
C LEU A 118 -35.91 7.25 -1.98
N GLN A 119 -36.59 8.35 -2.33
CA GLN A 119 -35.99 9.69 -2.25
C GLN A 119 -35.66 10.09 -0.81
N LEU A 120 -36.56 9.81 0.15
CA LEU A 120 -36.29 10.08 1.57
C LEU A 120 -35.12 9.26 2.10
N ASN A 121 -35.04 7.97 1.74
CA ASN A 121 -33.89 7.15 2.12
C ASN A 121 -32.59 7.68 1.49
N PHE A 122 -32.61 8.07 0.22
CA PHE A 122 -31.45 8.66 -0.45
C PHE A 122 -31.00 9.97 0.21
N GLN A 123 -31.93 10.83 0.59
CA GLN A 123 -31.63 12.08 1.29
C GLN A 123 -31.02 11.82 2.68
N GLN A 124 -31.53 10.82 3.41
CA GLN A 124 -30.94 10.39 4.67
C GLN A 124 -29.51 9.88 4.46
N ASN A 125 -29.30 9.05 3.44
CA ASN A 125 -27.97 8.52 3.13
C ASN A 125 -26.96 9.64 2.84
N ILE A 126 -27.36 10.69 2.08
CA ILE A 126 -26.51 11.87 1.86
C ILE A 126 -26.17 12.56 3.20
N SER A 127 -27.18 12.79 4.05
CA SER A 127 -26.97 13.43 5.35
C SER A 127 -26.01 12.65 6.25
N ASP A 128 -26.19 11.33 6.31
CA ASP A 128 -25.35 10.44 7.10
C ASP A 128 -23.91 10.43 6.54
N THR A 129 -23.77 10.40 5.22
CA THR A 129 -22.47 10.48 4.54
C THR A 129 -21.72 11.75 4.90
N MET A 130 -22.39 12.91 4.85
CA MET A 130 -21.76 14.20 5.18
C MET A 130 -21.28 14.25 6.63
N THR A 131 -21.88 13.46 7.52
CA THR A 131 -21.48 13.36 8.94
C THR A 131 -20.23 12.49 9.12
N VAL A 132 -20.07 11.44 8.31
CA VAL A 132 -18.93 10.50 8.40
C VAL A 132 -17.74 10.92 7.53
N LEU A 133 -17.94 11.81 6.56
CA LEU A 133 -16.91 12.30 5.64
C LEU A 133 -15.57 12.64 6.33
N PRO A 134 -15.52 13.43 7.42
CA PRO A 134 -14.25 13.77 8.08
C PRO A 134 -13.47 12.55 8.61
N LYS A 135 -14.11 11.40 8.84
CA LYS A 135 -13.41 10.18 9.25
C LYS A 135 -12.56 9.59 8.13
N LEU A 136 -12.91 9.84 6.87
CA LEU A 136 -12.10 9.38 5.73
C LEU A 136 -10.69 9.96 5.74
N SER A 137 -10.47 11.13 6.37
CA SER A 137 -9.16 11.75 6.52
C SER A 137 -8.39 11.31 7.78
N THR A 138 -9.01 10.60 8.72
CA THR A 138 -8.36 10.21 9.99
C THR A 138 -8.30 8.70 10.20
N GLY A 139 -9.16 7.93 9.54
CA GLY A 139 -9.25 6.49 9.65
C GLY A 139 -10.68 6.00 9.44
N LEU A 140 -10.81 4.93 8.66
CA LEU A 140 -12.11 4.33 8.34
C LEU A 140 -12.22 2.97 9.02
N ASP A 141 -13.16 2.86 9.96
CA ASP A 141 -13.43 1.61 10.65
C ASP A 141 -14.26 0.68 9.76
N VAL A 142 -13.69 -0.48 9.44
CA VAL A 142 -14.37 -1.56 8.71
C VAL A 142 -14.30 -2.85 9.52
N ASN A 143 -15.36 -3.65 9.45
CA ASN A 143 -15.43 -4.94 10.14
C ASN A 143 -15.83 -6.01 9.13
N VAL A 144 -14.84 -6.75 8.63
CA VAL A 144 -15.03 -7.78 7.60
C VAL A 144 -15.78 -9.00 8.15
N ARG A 145 -16.45 -9.72 7.26
CA ARG A 145 -16.90 -11.11 7.47
C ARG A 145 -16.12 -12.01 6.55
N PHE A 146 -15.75 -13.19 7.03
CA PHE A 146 -14.86 -14.10 6.29
C PHE A 146 -15.57 -14.93 5.21
N THR A 147 -16.82 -14.59 4.87
CA THR A 147 -17.73 -15.40 4.05
C THR A 147 -17.77 -15.03 2.56
N GLY A 148 -17.27 -13.85 2.20
CA GLY A 148 -17.35 -13.35 0.83
C GLY A 148 -16.56 -12.05 0.68
N VAL A 149 -16.09 -11.76 -0.53
CA VAL A 149 -15.16 -10.64 -0.79
C VAL A 149 -15.78 -9.24 -0.64
N SER A 150 -17.11 -9.14 -0.52
CA SER A 150 -17.84 -7.89 -0.29
C SER A 150 -18.59 -7.90 1.03
N ASP A 151 -18.32 -8.88 1.90
CA ASP A 151 -19.10 -9.08 3.11
C ASP A 151 -18.48 -8.28 4.26
N PHE A 152 -19.00 -7.08 4.49
CA PHE A 152 -18.67 -6.25 5.65
C PHE A 152 -19.88 -6.19 6.60
N GLU A 153 -19.64 -5.97 7.89
CA GLU A 153 -20.67 -5.40 8.74
C GLU A 153 -20.95 -3.98 8.29
N TYR A 154 -22.23 -3.65 8.12
CA TYR A 154 -22.64 -2.32 7.70
C TYR A 154 -22.31 -1.32 8.80
N THR A 155 -21.34 -0.45 8.53
CA THR A 155 -21.02 0.71 9.35
C THR A 155 -21.51 1.98 8.65
N PRO A 156 -21.91 3.03 9.39
CA PRO A 156 -22.31 4.30 8.79
C PRO A 156 -21.27 4.86 7.82
N GLU A 157 -19.99 4.57 8.04
CA GLU A 157 -18.90 5.06 7.22
C GLU A 157 -18.82 4.35 5.85
N CYS A 158 -19.36 3.14 5.71
CA CYS A 158 -19.37 2.40 4.44
C CYS A 158 -20.36 2.99 3.41
N ILE A 159 -21.33 3.79 3.86
CA ILE A 159 -22.37 4.38 3.01
C ILE A 159 -21.81 5.23 1.86
N VAL A 160 -20.60 5.79 2.04
CA VAL A 160 -19.93 6.61 1.03
C VAL A 160 -19.64 5.81 -0.24
N PHE A 161 -19.28 4.52 -0.10
CA PHE A 161 -19.00 3.63 -1.21
C PHE A 161 -20.28 3.32 -1.99
N ASP A 162 -21.38 3.06 -1.29
CA ASP A 162 -22.68 2.79 -1.90
C ASP A 162 -23.21 4.00 -2.66
N LEU A 163 -23.13 5.21 -2.08
CA LEU A 163 -23.55 6.44 -2.74
C LEU A 163 -22.74 6.74 -4.00
N LEU A 164 -21.42 6.56 -3.95
CA LEU A 164 -20.54 6.78 -5.09
C LEU A 164 -20.53 5.62 -6.09
N ASN A 165 -21.28 4.54 -5.80
CA ASN A 165 -21.27 3.31 -6.57
C ASN A 165 -19.85 2.75 -6.79
N ILE A 166 -19.05 2.78 -5.72
CA ILE A 166 -17.70 2.24 -5.68
C ILE A 166 -17.76 0.93 -4.90
N PRO A 167 -17.45 -0.24 -5.48
CA PRO A 167 -17.45 -1.47 -4.72
C PRO A 167 -16.29 -1.48 -3.71
N LEU A 168 -16.58 -1.91 -2.48
CA LEU A 168 -15.60 -2.18 -1.43
C LEU A 168 -15.34 -3.69 -1.35
N TYR A 169 -14.07 -4.08 -1.38
CA TYR A 169 -13.64 -5.47 -1.38
C TYR A 169 -12.61 -5.77 -0.28
N HIS A 170 -12.55 -7.02 0.16
CA HIS A 170 -11.43 -7.60 0.90
C HIS A 170 -11.18 -9.04 0.43
N GLY A 171 -10.00 -9.60 0.75
CA GLY A 171 -9.62 -10.97 0.39
C GLY A 171 -9.41 -11.90 1.59
N TRP A 172 -9.85 -11.46 2.77
CA TRP A 172 -9.74 -12.22 4.02
C TRP A 172 -10.92 -13.19 4.19
N LEU A 173 -10.85 -14.34 3.53
CA LEU A 173 -11.91 -15.34 3.52
C LEU A 173 -11.43 -16.64 4.15
N VAL A 174 -12.35 -17.36 4.81
CA VAL A 174 -12.09 -18.72 5.26
C VAL A 174 -12.11 -19.67 4.06
N ASP A 175 -11.16 -20.61 3.99
CA ASP A 175 -11.10 -21.59 2.91
C ASP A 175 -12.15 -22.70 3.12
N PRO A 176 -13.09 -22.91 2.18
CA PRO A 176 -14.06 -24.01 2.24
C PRO A 176 -13.42 -25.40 2.31
N GLN A 177 -12.16 -25.56 1.90
CA GLN A 177 -11.41 -26.82 2.02
C GLN A 177 -11.03 -27.17 3.47
N SER A 178 -11.12 -26.20 4.39
CA SER A 178 -10.83 -26.35 5.81
C SER A 178 -12.12 -26.35 6.64
N PRO A 179 -12.87 -27.47 6.71
CA PRO A 179 -14.19 -27.49 7.34
C PRO A 179 -14.15 -27.13 8.83
N GLU A 180 -13.06 -27.43 9.52
CA GLU A 180 -12.84 -27.06 10.93
C GLU A 180 -12.79 -25.54 11.10
N GLN A 181 -12.07 -24.84 10.21
CA GLN A 181 -12.00 -23.37 10.21
C GLN A 181 -13.36 -22.77 9.83
N VAL A 182 -14.03 -23.31 8.81
CA VAL A 182 -15.37 -22.85 8.40
C VAL A 182 -16.37 -22.98 9.56
N GLN A 183 -16.33 -24.09 10.30
CA GLN A 183 -17.17 -24.29 11.47
C GLN A 183 -16.83 -23.31 12.59
N ALA A 184 -15.55 -23.17 12.91
CA ALA A 184 -15.08 -22.30 14.00
C ALA A 184 -15.32 -20.81 13.73
N VAL A 185 -15.13 -20.36 12.48
CA VAL A 185 -15.35 -18.97 12.07
C VAL A 185 -16.83 -18.68 11.82
N GLY A 186 -17.53 -19.58 11.13
CA GLY A 186 -18.95 -19.45 10.81
C GLY A 186 -19.25 -18.21 9.97
N LYS A 187 -20.26 -17.43 10.39
CA LYS A 187 -20.70 -16.17 9.74
C LYS A 187 -20.31 -14.92 10.54
N LEU A 188 -19.40 -15.08 11.50
CA LEU A 188 -19.00 -14.01 12.40
C LEU A 188 -18.19 -12.97 11.63
N SER A 189 -18.35 -11.70 12.04
CA SER A 189 -17.41 -10.66 11.65
C SER A 189 -16.08 -10.81 12.41
N TYR A 190 -15.06 -10.05 12.03
CA TYR A 190 -13.79 -9.99 12.78
C TYR A 190 -14.02 -9.70 14.27
N ASN A 191 -14.75 -8.63 14.61
CA ASN A 191 -15.01 -8.27 16.01
C ASN A 191 -15.72 -9.41 16.80
N GLN A 192 -16.76 -10.00 16.20
CA GLN A 192 -17.49 -11.11 16.79
C GLN A 192 -16.64 -12.37 16.97
N LEU A 193 -15.71 -12.62 16.03
CA LEU A 193 -14.80 -13.77 16.10
C LEU A 193 -13.78 -13.59 17.23
N VAL A 194 -13.22 -12.39 17.39
CA VAL A 194 -12.31 -12.06 18.50
C VAL A 194 -13.00 -12.24 19.86
N GLU A 195 -14.23 -11.74 20.01
CA GLU A 195 -15.02 -11.94 21.23
C GLU A 195 -15.31 -13.43 21.50
N LYS A 196 -15.66 -14.19 20.45
CA LYS A 196 -15.86 -15.63 20.54
C LYS A 196 -14.59 -16.35 21.01
N ILE A 197 -13.42 -16.01 20.47
CA ILE A 197 -12.13 -16.60 20.88
C ILE A 197 -11.90 -16.38 22.37
N ILE A 198 -12.11 -15.16 22.87
CA ILE A 198 -11.95 -14.84 24.29
C ILE A 198 -12.90 -15.68 25.15
N THR A 199 -14.16 -15.81 24.74
CA THR A 199 -15.15 -16.62 25.47
C THR A 199 -14.78 -18.10 25.46
N CYS A 200 -14.34 -18.62 24.32
CA CYS A 200 -13.94 -20.02 24.16
C CYS A 200 -12.72 -20.37 25.03
N LYS A 201 -11.73 -19.47 25.17
CA LYS A 201 -10.55 -19.67 26.02
C LYS A 201 -10.88 -19.87 27.50
N HIS A 202 -12.00 -19.30 27.97
CA HIS A 202 -12.44 -19.40 29.36
C HIS A 202 -13.53 -20.45 29.57
N ALA A 203 -13.93 -21.17 28.52
CA ALA A 203 -14.98 -22.18 28.61
C ALA A 203 -14.48 -23.45 29.32
N SER A 204 -15.36 -24.10 30.08
CA SER A 204 -15.07 -25.41 30.69
C SER A 204 -15.29 -26.58 29.71
N ASP A 205 -16.03 -26.35 28.61
CA ASP A 205 -16.26 -27.35 27.57
C ASP A 205 -15.06 -27.42 26.62
N SER A 206 -14.39 -28.58 26.62
CA SER A 206 -13.24 -28.85 25.75
C SER A 206 -13.53 -28.63 24.26
N ARG A 207 -14.78 -28.79 23.82
CA ARG A 207 -15.17 -28.57 22.42
C ARG A 207 -15.10 -27.09 22.07
N LEU A 208 -15.63 -26.22 22.94
CA LEU A 208 -15.57 -24.77 22.76
C LEU A 208 -14.14 -24.27 22.79
N VAL A 209 -13.31 -24.81 23.71
CA VAL A 209 -11.88 -24.48 23.75
C VAL A 209 -11.20 -24.84 22.43
N SER A 210 -11.45 -26.05 21.90
CA SER A 210 -10.90 -26.48 20.60
C SER A 210 -11.36 -25.59 19.44
N GLU A 211 -12.64 -25.22 19.41
CA GLU A 211 -13.20 -24.32 18.39
C GLU A 211 -12.56 -22.93 18.46
N GLY A 212 -12.34 -22.40 19.67
CA GLY A 212 -11.63 -21.14 19.89
C GLY A 212 -10.18 -21.17 19.41
N LEU A 213 -9.46 -22.27 19.64
CA LEU A 213 -8.09 -22.46 19.16
C LEU A 213 -8.00 -22.48 17.63
N VAL A 214 -8.96 -23.15 16.96
CA VAL A 214 -9.01 -23.18 15.48
C VAL A 214 -9.29 -21.77 14.92
N ALA A 215 -10.21 -21.03 15.53
CA ALA A 215 -10.51 -19.65 15.14
C ALA A 215 -9.30 -18.71 15.36
N GLU A 216 -8.59 -18.88 16.47
CA GLU A 216 -7.36 -18.13 16.75
C GLU A 216 -6.26 -18.45 15.73
N GLN A 217 -6.01 -19.73 15.46
CA GLN A 217 -5.04 -20.16 14.47
C GLN A 217 -5.37 -19.63 13.06
N PHE A 218 -6.66 -19.55 12.70
CA PHE A 218 -7.08 -18.92 11.45
C PHE A 218 -6.64 -17.45 11.39
N LEU A 219 -6.91 -16.65 12.43
CA LEU A 219 -6.50 -15.25 12.47
C LEU A 219 -4.97 -15.08 12.44
N GLU A 220 -4.24 -15.91 13.16
CA GLU A 220 -2.76 -15.88 13.18
C GLU A 220 -2.15 -16.24 11.82
N SER A 221 -2.61 -17.34 11.22
CA SER A 221 -2.09 -17.83 9.92
C SER A 221 -2.47 -16.93 8.74
N THR A 222 -3.49 -16.08 8.89
CA THR A 222 -3.98 -15.17 7.86
C THR A 222 -3.85 -13.70 8.26
N ALA A 223 -2.90 -13.38 9.15
CA ALA A 223 -2.67 -12.04 9.68
C ALA A 223 -2.38 -10.97 8.61
N SER A 224 -1.95 -11.37 7.41
CA SER A 224 -1.79 -10.48 6.24
C SER A 224 -3.11 -10.02 5.62
N GLN A 225 -4.25 -10.48 6.15
CA GLN A 225 -5.62 -10.17 5.77
C GLN A 225 -5.94 -10.48 4.29
N LEU A 226 -5.22 -11.43 3.70
CA LEU A 226 -5.45 -11.93 2.36
C LEU A 226 -5.17 -13.43 2.33
N THR A 227 -6.13 -14.20 1.83
CA THR A 227 -6.02 -15.65 1.68
C THR A 227 -5.99 -16.03 0.21
N PHE A 228 -5.43 -17.20 -0.11
CA PHE A 228 -5.43 -17.70 -1.48
C PHE A 228 -6.87 -17.88 -2.01
N HIS A 229 -7.75 -18.49 -1.21
CA HIS A 229 -9.17 -18.61 -1.53
C HIS A 229 -9.81 -17.24 -1.80
N GLY A 230 -9.59 -16.26 -0.91
CA GLY A 230 -10.12 -14.92 -1.08
C GLY A 230 -9.57 -14.20 -2.32
N LEU A 231 -8.30 -14.41 -2.67
CA LEU A 231 -7.73 -13.86 -3.91
C LEU A 231 -8.37 -14.47 -5.16
N CYS A 232 -8.60 -15.79 -5.18
CA CYS A 232 -9.31 -16.46 -6.27
C CYS A 232 -10.76 -15.96 -6.40
N GLU A 233 -11.47 -15.85 -5.28
CA GLU A 233 -12.85 -15.38 -5.27
C GLU A 233 -12.94 -13.90 -5.70
N LEU A 234 -12.01 -13.06 -5.25
CA LEU A 234 -11.92 -11.66 -5.63
C LEU A 234 -11.70 -11.53 -7.14
N THR A 235 -10.76 -12.32 -7.68
CA THR A 235 -10.49 -12.37 -9.12
C THR A 235 -11.72 -12.81 -9.91
N ALA A 236 -12.51 -13.75 -9.39
CA ALA A 236 -13.73 -14.23 -10.03
C ALA A 236 -14.88 -13.21 -9.98
N ARG A 237 -15.08 -12.52 -8.84
CA ARG A 237 -16.22 -11.63 -8.60
C ARG A 237 -16.02 -10.21 -9.13
N ALA A 238 -14.80 -9.67 -9.08
CA ALA A 238 -14.51 -8.32 -9.58
C ALA A 238 -14.80 -8.25 -11.09
N ARG A 239 -15.47 -7.17 -11.51
CA ARG A 239 -15.82 -6.99 -12.93
C ARG A 239 -14.63 -6.43 -13.70
N GLU A 240 -14.51 -6.87 -14.94
CA GLU A 240 -13.46 -6.43 -15.86
C GLU A 240 -13.56 -4.90 -16.10
N GLY A 241 -12.47 -4.17 -15.87
CA GLY A 241 -12.39 -2.71 -16.01
C GLY A 241 -13.08 -1.89 -14.91
N GLU A 242 -13.65 -2.53 -13.90
CA GLU A 242 -14.29 -1.85 -12.76
C GLU A 242 -13.24 -1.37 -11.75
N LEU A 243 -13.36 -0.11 -11.35
CA LEU A 243 -12.56 0.48 -10.29
C LEU A 243 -13.29 0.29 -8.95
N GLY A 244 -12.59 -0.28 -7.97
CA GLY A 244 -13.10 -0.50 -6.62
C GLY A 244 -12.07 -0.15 -5.56
N VAL A 245 -12.47 -0.19 -4.30
CA VAL A 245 -11.56 -0.07 -3.16
C VAL A 245 -11.30 -1.46 -2.59
N PHE A 246 -10.04 -1.77 -2.33
CA PHE A 246 -9.60 -3.01 -1.73
C PHE A 246 -9.00 -2.75 -0.36
N PHE A 247 -9.54 -3.41 0.67
CA PHE A 247 -9.06 -3.36 2.04
C PHE A 247 -8.17 -4.57 2.35
N ARG A 248 -6.94 -4.30 2.78
CA ARG A 248 -5.97 -5.31 3.22
C ARG A 248 -4.97 -4.69 4.19
N ASN A 249 -4.65 -5.41 5.25
CA ASN A 249 -3.64 -5.04 6.25
C ASN A 249 -3.84 -3.61 6.77
N ASN A 250 -5.08 -3.27 7.15
CA ASN A 250 -5.49 -1.94 7.61
C ASN A 250 -5.25 -0.79 6.60
N HIS A 251 -5.09 -1.12 5.32
CA HIS A 251 -4.87 -0.17 4.24
C HIS A 251 -5.98 -0.27 3.18
N PHE A 252 -6.33 0.86 2.57
CA PHE A 252 -7.29 0.96 1.47
C PHE A 252 -6.55 1.32 0.18
N SER A 253 -6.70 0.49 -0.84
CA SER A 253 -6.07 0.68 -2.14
C SER A 253 -7.11 0.80 -3.24
N THR A 254 -6.89 1.66 -4.23
CA THR A 254 -7.65 1.63 -5.47
C THR A 254 -7.29 0.37 -6.25
N MET A 255 -8.27 -0.44 -6.60
CA MET A 255 -8.11 -1.69 -7.33
C MET A 255 -8.82 -1.64 -8.68
N ILE A 256 -8.24 -2.29 -9.68
CA ILE A 256 -8.89 -2.55 -10.98
C ILE A 256 -8.61 -3.97 -11.44
N LYS A 257 -9.56 -4.55 -12.18
CA LYS A 257 -9.35 -5.79 -12.92
C LYS A 257 -9.07 -5.50 -14.39
N HIS A 258 -7.98 -6.03 -14.92
CA HIS A 258 -7.63 -5.93 -16.33
C HIS A 258 -7.13 -7.27 -16.89
N LYS A 259 -7.72 -7.71 -18.00
CA LYS A 259 -7.49 -9.00 -18.68
C LYS A 259 -7.54 -10.18 -17.71
N GLY A 260 -8.48 -10.17 -16.77
CA GLY A 260 -8.61 -11.23 -15.77
C GLY A 260 -7.62 -11.17 -14.60
N HIS A 261 -6.72 -10.18 -14.56
CA HIS A 261 -5.76 -9.97 -13.47
C HIS A 261 -6.14 -8.76 -12.62
N LEU A 262 -5.86 -8.82 -11.33
CA LEU A 262 -6.10 -7.73 -10.38
C LEU A 262 -4.86 -6.85 -10.25
N TYR A 263 -5.08 -5.54 -10.12
CA TYR A 263 -4.04 -4.54 -9.96
C TYR A 263 -4.44 -3.53 -8.89
N LEU A 264 -3.47 -3.10 -8.10
CA LEU A 264 -3.58 -2.03 -7.12
C LEU A 264 -2.87 -0.78 -7.63
N LEU A 265 -3.45 0.39 -7.44
CA LEU A 265 -2.84 1.65 -7.81
C LEU A 265 -1.65 1.94 -6.88
N VAL A 266 -0.49 2.21 -7.47
CA VAL A 266 0.70 2.63 -6.71
C VAL A 266 0.51 4.08 -6.29
N THR A 267 0.22 4.29 -5.01
CA THR A 267 0.03 5.61 -4.41
C THR A 267 1.22 6.07 -3.58
N ASP A 268 2.21 5.22 -3.31
CA ASP A 268 3.38 5.58 -2.51
C ASP A 268 4.18 6.74 -3.17
N GLN A 269 4.46 7.78 -2.38
CA GLN A 269 5.12 8.99 -2.85
C GLN A 269 6.57 8.76 -3.32
N GLY A 270 7.23 7.67 -2.90
CA GLY A 270 8.53 7.24 -3.41
C GLY A 270 8.53 6.98 -4.92
N PHE A 271 7.38 6.65 -5.52
CA PHE A 271 7.22 6.44 -6.95
C PHE A 271 6.71 7.69 -7.69
N LEU A 272 6.73 8.87 -7.08
CA LEU A 272 6.19 10.10 -7.69
C LEU A 272 6.82 10.41 -9.06
N GLN A 273 8.14 10.23 -9.19
CA GLN A 273 8.89 10.53 -10.42
C GLN A 273 8.95 9.36 -11.40
N GLU A 274 8.51 8.17 -11.00
CA GLU A 274 8.57 6.95 -11.80
C GLU A 274 7.35 6.86 -12.71
N GLU A 275 7.37 7.52 -13.87
CA GLU A 275 6.22 7.55 -14.82
C GLU A 275 5.78 6.15 -15.25
N GLY A 276 6.73 5.21 -15.36
CA GLY A 276 6.45 3.82 -15.75
C GLY A 276 5.79 2.97 -14.66
N VAL A 277 5.68 3.46 -13.41
CA VAL A 277 5.13 2.69 -12.28
C VAL A 277 3.79 3.28 -11.87
N VAL A 278 2.70 2.61 -12.22
CA VAL A 278 1.32 3.08 -11.95
C VAL A 278 0.50 2.02 -11.25
N TRP A 279 0.62 0.77 -11.67
CA TRP A 279 -0.12 -0.35 -11.11
C TRP A 279 0.83 -1.37 -10.51
N GLU A 280 0.40 -2.04 -9.47
CA GLU A 280 1.07 -3.19 -8.86
C GLU A 280 0.16 -4.40 -9.00
N SER A 281 0.67 -5.51 -9.50
CA SER A 281 -0.13 -6.72 -9.70
C SER A 281 -0.48 -7.40 -8.37
N LEU A 282 -1.75 -7.78 -8.19
CA LEU A 282 -2.22 -8.55 -7.04
C LEU A 282 -2.47 -10.00 -7.46
N HIS A 283 -1.43 -10.84 -7.41
CA HIS A 283 -1.52 -12.27 -7.76
C HIS A 283 -0.94 -13.23 -6.71
N SER A 284 -0.37 -12.70 -5.61
CA SER A 284 0.19 -13.49 -4.52
C SER A 284 -0.27 -12.94 -3.17
N VAL A 285 -0.33 -13.83 -2.17
CA VAL A 285 -0.57 -13.46 -0.77
C VAL A 285 0.71 -13.02 -0.06
N ASP A 286 1.88 -13.46 -0.56
CA ASP A 286 3.18 -13.28 0.08
C ASP A 286 3.85 -11.92 -0.21
N GLY A 287 3.22 -11.11 -1.06
CA GLY A 287 3.74 -9.79 -1.45
C GLY A 287 4.61 -9.79 -2.69
N ASP A 288 4.81 -10.95 -3.32
CA ASP A 288 5.40 -11.01 -4.66
C ASP A 288 4.48 -10.31 -5.68
N SER A 289 4.96 -9.19 -6.21
CA SER A 289 4.23 -8.36 -7.15
C SER A 289 5.13 -7.85 -8.27
N CYS A 290 4.51 -7.39 -9.35
CA CYS A 290 5.16 -6.73 -10.46
C CYS A 290 4.56 -5.33 -10.64
N PHE A 291 5.41 -4.33 -10.87
CA PHE A 291 4.97 -3.01 -11.27
C PHE A 291 4.62 -2.97 -12.76
N CYS A 292 3.61 -2.18 -13.09
CA CYS A 292 3.12 -1.98 -14.45
C CYS A 292 2.86 -0.49 -14.74
N ASP A 293 2.96 -0.12 -16.01
CA ASP A 293 2.63 1.21 -16.53
C ASP A 293 1.11 1.43 -16.62
N THR A 294 0.68 2.58 -17.15
CA THR A 294 -0.73 2.95 -17.32
C THR A 294 -1.56 1.99 -18.17
N ASP A 295 -0.91 1.25 -19.07
CA ASP A 295 -1.53 0.31 -20.01
C ASP A 295 -1.38 -1.15 -19.54
N PHE A 296 -0.93 -1.34 -18.28
CA PHE A 296 -0.72 -2.64 -17.63
C PHE A 296 0.40 -3.48 -18.28
N HIS A 297 1.39 -2.84 -18.90
CA HIS A 297 2.63 -3.51 -19.31
C HIS A 297 3.64 -3.48 -18.16
N LEU A 298 4.40 -4.56 -18.01
CA LEU A 298 5.43 -4.67 -16.97
C LEU A 298 6.42 -3.51 -17.06
N SER A 299 6.57 -2.79 -15.95
CA SER A 299 7.56 -1.74 -15.82
C SER A 299 8.93 -2.39 -15.71
N HIS A 300 9.83 -2.09 -16.64
CA HIS A 300 11.24 -2.43 -16.43
C HIS A 300 11.83 -1.45 -15.43
N PRO A 301 12.59 -1.91 -14.42
CA PRO A 301 13.37 -0.99 -13.61
C PRO A 301 14.27 -0.20 -14.54
N LEU A 302 14.20 1.13 -14.46
CA LEU A 302 15.06 2.05 -15.20
C LEU A 302 16.53 1.76 -14.85
N GLY A 303 17.13 0.89 -15.64
CA GLY A 303 18.47 0.37 -15.44
C GLY A 303 18.99 -0.46 -16.62
N LYS A 304 18.37 -0.33 -17.81
CA LYS A 304 18.91 -0.79 -19.10
C LYS A 304 17.99 -0.35 -20.25
N ASP A 305 18.02 0.93 -20.59
CA ASP A 305 17.67 1.34 -21.95
C ASP A 305 18.67 2.36 -22.47
N GLY A 306 19.23 2.07 -23.64
CA GLY A 306 19.79 3.11 -24.50
C GLY A 306 21.31 3.28 -24.58
N ALA A 307 22.11 2.21 -24.48
CA ALA A 307 23.43 2.22 -25.12
C ALA A 307 23.55 0.99 -26.03
N THR A 308 23.62 1.23 -27.33
CA THR A 308 24.15 0.28 -28.31
C THR A 308 25.35 -0.43 -27.70
N VAL A 309 25.22 -1.73 -27.42
CA VAL A 309 26.28 -2.54 -26.82
C VAL A 309 27.40 -2.65 -27.84
N ALA A 310 28.35 -1.73 -27.77
CA ALA A 310 29.71 -2.01 -28.21
C ALA A 310 30.22 -3.16 -27.32
N PRO A 311 30.97 -4.13 -27.88
CA PRO A 311 31.45 -5.25 -27.10
C PRO A 311 32.26 -4.74 -25.90
N PRO A 312 32.08 -5.32 -24.70
CA PRO A 312 32.75 -4.83 -23.49
C PRO A 312 34.26 -4.94 -23.68
N ASP A 313 34.97 -3.85 -23.38
CA ASP A 313 36.44 -3.78 -23.44
C ASP A 313 37.03 -4.85 -22.52
N PRO A 314 37.75 -5.86 -23.05
CA PRO A 314 38.28 -6.96 -22.25
C PRO A 314 39.20 -6.47 -21.12
N ARG A 315 39.74 -5.25 -21.21
CA ARG A 315 40.56 -4.65 -20.14
C ARG A 315 39.76 -4.26 -18.89
N LEU A 316 38.49 -3.88 -19.04
CA LEU A 316 37.62 -3.54 -17.90
C LEU A 316 37.14 -4.79 -17.20
N GLN A 317 36.82 -5.83 -17.97
CA GLN A 317 36.46 -7.15 -17.43
C GLN A 317 37.65 -7.76 -16.67
N GLN A 318 38.87 -7.67 -17.22
CA GLN A 318 40.08 -8.12 -16.54
C GLN A 318 40.32 -7.36 -15.23
N ARG A 319 40.12 -6.03 -15.21
CA ARG A 319 40.25 -5.23 -13.98
C ARG A 319 39.21 -5.58 -12.92
N GLN A 320 37.98 -5.91 -13.32
CA GLN A 320 36.94 -6.37 -12.39
C GLN A 320 37.28 -7.75 -11.81
N VAL A 321 37.73 -8.69 -12.65
CA VAL A 321 38.15 -10.03 -12.20
C VAL A 321 39.38 -9.94 -11.29
N ASP A 322 40.34 -9.06 -11.60
CA ASP A 322 41.51 -8.82 -10.75
C ASP A 322 41.12 -8.18 -9.41
N GLN A 323 40.11 -7.31 -9.39
CA GLN A 323 39.58 -6.70 -8.16
C GLN A 323 38.90 -7.74 -7.27
N ASP A 324 38.03 -8.57 -7.85
CA ASP A 324 37.31 -9.61 -7.13
C ASP A 324 38.27 -10.69 -6.61
N PHE A 325 39.31 -11.03 -7.38
CA PHE A 325 40.37 -11.93 -6.95
C PHE A 325 41.18 -11.36 -5.78
N MET A 326 41.45 -10.04 -5.78
CA MET A 326 42.18 -9.35 -4.70
C MET A 326 41.37 -9.27 -3.40
N VAL A 327 40.05 -9.08 -3.50
CA VAL A 327 39.13 -9.12 -2.35
C VAL A 327 39.04 -10.55 -1.79
N ALA A 328 38.94 -11.56 -2.65
CA ALA A 328 38.92 -12.96 -2.24
C ALA A 328 40.21 -13.41 -1.54
N LEU A 329 41.38 -12.95 -2.02
CA LEU A 329 42.68 -13.23 -1.37
C LEU A 329 42.80 -12.54 0.00
N SER A 330 42.25 -11.33 0.13
CA SER A 330 42.27 -10.55 1.37
C SER A 330 41.44 -11.21 2.49
N LEU A 331 40.32 -11.84 2.12
CA LEU A 331 39.50 -12.63 3.04
C LEU A 331 40.17 -13.94 3.47
N GLN A 332 41.19 -14.42 2.73
CA GLN A 332 41.90 -15.66 3.01
C GLN A 332 43.19 -15.49 3.83
N GLN A 333 43.79 -14.28 3.92
CA GLN A 333 45.10 -14.07 4.55
C GLN A 333 45.11 -13.23 5.86
N GLY A 334 43.95 -12.87 6.41
CA GLY A 334 43.73 -12.67 7.85
C GLY A 334 43.97 -11.28 8.47
N GLN A 335 43.17 -10.93 9.49
CA GLN A 335 43.60 -10.53 10.85
C GLN A 335 42.41 -10.14 11.75
N ASP A 336 42.44 -10.69 12.98
CA ASP A 336 41.62 -10.34 14.14
C ASP A 336 41.72 -8.85 14.54
N PRO A 337 40.62 -8.21 15.00
CA PRO A 337 40.70 -7.00 15.81
C PRO A 337 41.13 -7.33 17.25
N PRO A 338 41.89 -6.46 17.95
CA PRO A 338 42.25 -6.69 19.34
C PRO A 338 41.06 -6.42 20.26
N SER A 339 40.98 -7.22 21.33
CA SER A 339 40.13 -7.03 22.52
C SER A 339 38.63 -7.37 22.43
N VAL A 340 38.31 -8.61 22.05
CA VAL A 340 37.15 -9.30 22.62
C VAL A 340 37.58 -10.75 22.83
N LEU A 341 37.45 -11.29 24.04
CA LEU A 341 37.69 -12.72 24.28
C LEU A 341 36.85 -13.51 23.27
N SER A 342 37.49 -14.42 22.53
CA SER A 342 36.77 -15.26 21.57
C SER A 342 35.67 -16.02 22.30
N ASP A 343 34.49 -16.15 21.69
CA ASP A 343 33.35 -16.88 22.26
C ASP A 343 33.72 -18.30 22.70
N LEU A 344 34.74 -18.91 22.07
CA LEU A 344 35.30 -20.21 22.43
C LEU A 344 36.09 -20.16 23.75
N GLU A 345 36.83 -19.08 24.00
CA GLU A 345 37.58 -18.87 25.25
C GLU A 345 36.64 -18.54 26.40
N LEU A 346 35.62 -17.71 26.16
CA LEU A 346 34.57 -17.42 27.14
C LEU A 346 33.79 -18.68 27.51
N ALA A 347 33.45 -19.52 26.53
CA ALA A 347 32.79 -20.81 26.79
C ALA A 347 33.65 -21.77 27.62
N ARG A 348 34.97 -21.83 27.36
CA ARG A 348 35.89 -22.66 28.19
C ARG A 348 36.00 -22.13 29.62
N GLN A 349 35.96 -20.81 29.81
CA GLN A 349 36.11 -20.20 31.11
C GLN A 349 34.86 -20.43 31.98
N LEU A 350 33.66 -20.24 31.40
CA LEU A 350 32.39 -20.54 32.07
C LEU A 350 32.26 -22.03 32.42
N GLN A 351 32.72 -22.92 31.53
CA GLN A 351 32.71 -24.36 31.80
C GLN A 351 33.67 -24.74 32.93
N HIS A 352 34.78 -24.03 33.10
CA HIS A 352 35.73 -24.26 34.20
C HIS A 352 35.18 -23.78 35.55
N GLU A 353 34.48 -22.65 35.57
CA GLU A 353 33.82 -22.14 36.78
C GLU A 353 32.67 -23.06 37.23
N GLU A 354 31.90 -23.60 36.30
CA GLU A 354 30.80 -24.53 36.60
C GLU A 354 31.32 -25.87 37.18
N TYR A 355 32.48 -26.34 36.70
CA TYR A 355 33.18 -27.51 37.23
C TYR A 355 33.74 -27.28 38.65
N GLN A 356 34.16 -26.07 38.98
CA GLN A 356 34.64 -25.74 40.33
C GLN A 356 33.50 -25.58 41.34
N GLN A 357 32.30 -25.17 40.91
CA GLN A 357 31.14 -25.07 41.80
C GLN A 357 30.44 -26.41 42.10
N HIS A 358 30.72 -27.47 41.33
CA HIS A 358 30.09 -28.79 41.49
C HIS A 358 30.95 -29.86 42.19
N HIS A 359 32.06 -29.48 42.83
CA HIS A 359 32.72 -30.38 43.78
C HIS A 359 32.11 -30.21 45.18
N PRO A 360 31.36 -31.21 45.71
CA PRO A 360 31.05 -31.22 47.13
C PRO A 360 32.35 -31.45 47.90
N HIS A 361 32.69 -30.53 48.80
CA HIS A 361 33.75 -30.75 49.78
C HIS A 361 33.42 -32.03 50.60
N PRO A 362 34.41 -32.91 50.89
CA PRO A 362 34.24 -34.03 51.79
C PRO A 362 33.96 -33.60 53.24
#